data_AF-A0A6N6RMR5-F1
#
_entry.id   AF-A0A6N6RMR5-F1
#
_cell.length_a   1.000
_cell.length_b   1.000
_cell.length_c   1.000
_cell.angle_alpha   90.00
_cell.angle_beta   90.00
_cell.angle_gamma   90.00
#
_symmetry.space_group_name_H-M   'P 1'
#
loop_
_entity.id
_entity.type
_entity.pdbx_description
1 polymer ?
#
loop_
_entity_poly.entity_id
_entity_poly.type
_entity_poly.pdbx_seq_one_letter_code
_entity_poly.pdbx_strand_id
1 'polypeptide(L)'
;MSYLSSVRKPTLLTILSLLLSFASFGQPEIEERRLLVHKNARDFTSCDSSDAWLDLYSCALANYLVGDYSESFRYVKLTFDKNPPEDEIGYLLLLNARVLRARAEDARAVLSLDSALSVFSKIENESGVYMTLIDLAEHYRGNESWMEATEYIKQLQVYQVNHQVPDEYVSRFYHRKAAIWTELWDDDSTETVKADLMKSFEYAERANTPWQKAWALLDYGYILHLALEDGSMDYFQQSASLLDSLGYTRDYINAEINIARALIIQKDFDACSERLNHVIETAKERGWNIILADAYSSLAQMYELQGKYKEAYAAYREYHEYRLAFVRQIFDDKHAETMARLGTQSARNELMATANAKTAVEKNYEAEKSKNKLYVVLFIVSIIGLSFITWFYWRTKSLNRTLAQQKDLTAEANKNLEHALDQKDIIYRELHHRVKNNLANLSGLIYLQERSLSSAEAKRALHDTRNRIQAMSAIHKGLYQTDDIIQIDLQSYLEELTPSLMTMYTEHTDNVTWTIQCEGIIVEIDKAVPLAMIINEMLTNSLKYAFDEDREGIIEVKGKVINENTWEITVSDDGPGLPEEVDLKNNTTLGMKLIHVLSEDLGIQLEYNNNESLSTFTLKYSTENNG
;
A
#
# COMPACT_ATOMS: atom_id res chain seq x y z
N MET A 1 -58.60 58.37 -30.65
CA MET A 1 -57.71 58.16 -29.49
C MET A 1 -57.76 56.72 -28.95
N SER A 2 -58.91 56.03 -28.87
CA SER A 2 -58.94 54.62 -28.40
C SER A 2 -58.59 53.53 -29.44
N TYR A 3 -58.37 53.90 -30.71
CA TYR A 3 -57.99 52.94 -31.76
C TYR A 3 -56.46 52.72 -31.79
N LEU A 4 -55.67 53.75 -31.48
CA LEU A 4 -54.20 53.68 -31.38
C LEU A 4 -53.74 52.80 -30.20
N SER A 5 -54.52 52.74 -29.11
CA SER A 5 -54.25 51.83 -27.98
C SER A 5 -54.65 50.38 -28.25
N SER A 6 -55.37 50.10 -29.35
CA SER A 6 -55.86 48.77 -29.72
C SER A 6 -55.00 48.07 -30.78
N VAL A 7 -53.96 48.74 -31.28
CA VAL A 7 -52.87 48.10 -32.02
C VAL A 7 -52.10 47.26 -31.02
N ARG A 8 -52.62 46.05 -30.77
CA ARG A 8 -51.96 45.00 -30.00
C ARG A 8 -50.49 44.96 -30.40
N LYS A 9 -49.63 45.27 -29.42
CA LYS A 9 -48.17 45.05 -29.38
C LYS A 9 -47.71 44.24 -30.60
N PRO A 10 -47.31 44.87 -31.72
CA PRO A 10 -46.68 44.11 -32.80
C PRO A 10 -45.51 43.38 -32.16
N THR A 11 -45.43 42.06 -32.37
CA THR A 11 -44.35 41.19 -31.88
C THR A 11 -43.04 41.96 -31.92
N LEU A 12 -42.57 42.34 -30.72
CA LEU A 12 -41.49 43.28 -30.47
C LEU A 12 -40.12 42.78 -30.98
N LEU A 13 -40.10 41.54 -31.47
CA LEU A 13 -38.97 40.81 -32.02
C LEU A 13 -38.21 41.52 -33.16
N THR A 14 -38.79 42.53 -33.81
CA THR A 14 -38.30 42.96 -35.13
C THR A 14 -37.85 44.41 -35.30
N ILE A 15 -37.86 45.26 -34.26
CA ILE A 15 -37.62 46.71 -34.46
C ILE A 15 -36.35 47.24 -33.77
N LEU A 16 -35.89 46.65 -32.67
CA LEU A 16 -34.60 47.04 -32.07
C LEU A 16 -33.45 46.50 -32.92
N SER A 17 -32.56 47.39 -33.35
CA SER A 17 -31.42 47.11 -34.25
C SER A 17 -30.68 45.81 -33.89
N LEU A 18 -30.96 44.74 -34.67
CA LEU A 18 -30.32 43.43 -34.56
C LEU A 18 -28.85 43.46 -34.99
N LEU A 19 -28.43 44.57 -35.60
CA LEU A 19 -27.08 44.84 -36.05
C LEU A 19 -26.35 45.69 -35.01
N LEU A 20 -25.44 45.09 -34.25
CA LEU A 20 -24.34 45.84 -33.64
C LEU A 20 -23.00 45.12 -33.89
N SER A 21 -22.17 45.79 -34.69
CA SER A 21 -20.83 45.42 -35.15
C SER A 21 -19.73 45.85 -34.16
N PHE A 22 -18.47 45.59 -34.51
CA PHE A 22 -17.28 45.69 -33.66
C PHE A 22 -16.53 47.03 -33.79
N ALA A 23 -16.29 47.74 -32.70
CA ALA A 23 -14.88 47.98 -32.39
C ALA A 23 -14.51 47.12 -31.19
N SER A 24 -13.31 46.56 -31.25
CA SER A 24 -12.78 45.74 -30.19
C SER A 24 -11.29 46.02 -30.07
N PHE A 25 -10.81 46.27 -28.84
CA PHE A 25 -9.42 46.61 -28.60
C PHE A 25 -8.56 45.34 -28.71
N GLY A 26 -7.65 45.34 -29.68
CA GLY A 26 -6.67 44.31 -30.03
C GLY A 26 -5.35 45.00 -30.35
N GLN A 27 -4.65 44.59 -31.40
CA GLN A 27 -3.49 45.40 -31.83
C GLN A 27 -3.96 46.73 -32.45
N PRO A 28 -3.32 47.88 -32.14
CA PRO A 28 -3.78 49.20 -32.59
C PRO A 28 -4.04 49.31 -34.10
N GLU A 29 -3.22 48.65 -34.93
CA GLU A 29 -3.37 48.65 -36.39
C GLU A 29 -4.63 47.89 -36.85
N ILE A 30 -4.96 46.78 -36.17
CA ILE A 30 -6.15 45.97 -36.46
C ILE A 30 -7.41 46.71 -36.02
N GLU A 31 -7.34 47.40 -34.88
CA GLU A 31 -8.41 48.27 -34.39
C GLU A 31 -8.70 49.40 -35.38
N GLU A 32 -7.67 50.11 -35.83
CA GLU A 32 -7.81 51.20 -36.78
C GLU A 32 -8.45 50.69 -38.08
N ARG A 33 -8.05 49.49 -38.54
CA ARG A 33 -8.67 48.83 -39.69
C ARG A 33 -10.15 48.53 -39.46
N ARG A 34 -10.54 48.00 -38.29
CA ARG A 34 -11.95 47.73 -37.94
C ARG A 34 -12.78 49.01 -37.87
N LEU A 35 -12.25 50.04 -37.21
CA LEU A 35 -12.86 51.36 -37.12
C LEU A 35 -13.04 51.99 -38.51
N LEU A 36 -12.08 51.79 -39.41
CA LEU A 36 -12.16 52.26 -40.79
C LEU A 36 -13.28 51.55 -41.56
N VAL A 37 -13.40 50.23 -41.42
CA VAL A 37 -14.53 49.46 -42.00
C VAL A 37 -15.86 49.97 -41.47
N HIS A 38 -15.93 50.28 -40.18
CA HIS A 38 -17.16 50.84 -39.59
C HIS A 38 -17.55 52.20 -40.14
N LYS A 39 -16.57 53.05 -40.41
CA LYS A 39 -16.80 54.40 -40.96
C LYS A 39 -17.15 54.36 -42.45
N ASN A 40 -16.65 53.36 -43.18
CA ASN A 40 -16.76 53.29 -44.64
C ASN A 40 -17.16 51.89 -45.13
N ALA A 41 -18.22 51.28 -44.57
CA ALA A 41 -18.51 49.86 -44.79
C ALA A 41 -18.67 49.48 -46.28
N ARG A 42 -19.23 50.39 -47.10
CA ARG A 42 -19.42 50.17 -48.55
C ARG A 42 -18.10 49.89 -49.28
N ASP A 43 -17.02 50.53 -48.86
CA ASP A 43 -15.70 50.46 -49.51
C ASP A 43 -14.99 49.12 -49.28
N PHE A 44 -15.46 48.33 -48.32
CA PHE A 44 -14.85 47.06 -47.91
C PHE A 44 -15.69 45.83 -48.27
N THR A 45 -16.74 45.96 -49.10
CA THR A 45 -17.68 44.85 -49.39
C THR A 45 -17.13 43.76 -50.32
N SER A 46 -16.04 44.01 -51.07
CA SER A 46 -15.36 43.01 -51.90
C SER A 46 -13.86 43.02 -51.65
N CYS A 47 -13.27 41.84 -51.55
CA CYS A 47 -11.82 41.63 -51.51
C CYS A 47 -11.43 40.33 -52.21
N ASP A 48 -12.03 40.07 -53.37
CA ASP A 48 -11.95 38.79 -54.11
C ASP A 48 -10.52 38.39 -54.56
N SER A 49 -9.51 39.22 -54.29
CA SER A 49 -8.10 38.94 -54.60
C SER A 49 -7.14 38.97 -53.39
N SER A 50 -7.62 39.15 -52.15
CA SER A 50 -6.72 39.22 -50.99
C SER A 50 -6.52 37.86 -50.30
N ASP A 51 -5.26 37.53 -50.03
CA ASP A 51 -4.87 36.36 -49.25
C ASP A 51 -4.66 36.68 -47.76
N ALA A 52 -4.74 37.95 -47.36
CA ALA A 52 -4.55 38.37 -45.97
C ALA A 52 -5.81 38.12 -45.14
N TRP A 53 -5.67 37.44 -44.00
CA TRP A 53 -6.80 37.17 -43.10
C TRP A 53 -7.51 38.46 -42.66
N LEU A 54 -6.77 39.55 -42.45
CA LEU A 54 -7.33 40.83 -42.00
C LEU A 54 -8.23 41.47 -43.06
N ASP A 55 -7.87 41.34 -44.34
CA ASP A 55 -8.70 41.86 -45.44
C ASP A 55 -9.99 41.05 -45.57
N LEU A 56 -9.90 39.72 -45.47
CA LEU A 56 -11.07 38.83 -45.47
C LEU A 56 -11.98 39.10 -44.27
N TYR A 57 -11.39 39.34 -43.09
CA TYR A 57 -12.14 39.76 -41.89
C TYR A 57 -12.85 41.10 -42.12
N SER A 58 -12.15 42.10 -42.69
CA SER A 58 -12.73 43.40 -43.02
C SER A 58 -13.91 43.27 -43.98
N CYS A 59 -13.82 42.40 -44.99
CA CYS A 59 -14.94 42.13 -45.89
C CYS A 59 -16.09 41.37 -45.24
N ALA A 60 -15.78 40.40 -44.37
CA ALA A 60 -16.80 39.73 -43.58
C ALA A 60 -17.60 40.74 -42.74
N LEU A 61 -16.88 41.65 -42.06
CA LEU A 61 -17.48 42.70 -41.25
C LEU A 61 -18.27 43.71 -42.08
N ALA A 62 -17.72 44.16 -43.21
CA ALA A 62 -18.37 45.09 -44.13
C ALA A 62 -19.67 44.52 -44.70
N ASN A 63 -19.66 43.27 -45.18
CA ASN A 63 -20.84 42.59 -45.69
C ASN A 63 -21.91 42.40 -44.60
N TYR A 64 -21.50 42.07 -43.37
CA TYR A 64 -22.42 42.03 -42.23
C TYR A 64 -23.08 43.40 -41.98
N LEU A 65 -22.29 44.48 -42.01
CA LEU A 65 -22.74 45.85 -41.79
C LEU A 65 -23.72 46.36 -42.84
N VAL A 66 -23.50 46.04 -44.12
CA VAL A 66 -24.43 46.43 -45.20
C VAL A 66 -25.65 45.51 -45.29
N GLY A 67 -25.66 44.40 -44.55
CA GLY A 67 -26.79 43.46 -44.47
C GLY A 67 -26.72 42.27 -45.43
N ASP A 68 -25.57 41.99 -46.05
CA ASP A 68 -25.32 40.78 -46.83
C ASP A 68 -24.69 39.68 -45.96
N TYR A 69 -25.54 38.95 -45.24
CA TYR A 69 -25.09 37.91 -44.31
C TYR A 69 -24.57 36.66 -45.01
N SER A 70 -24.93 36.45 -46.29
CA SER A 70 -24.44 35.30 -47.06
C SER A 70 -22.99 35.50 -47.48
N GLU A 71 -22.67 36.67 -48.04
CA GLU A 71 -21.29 37.01 -48.35
C GLU A 71 -20.46 37.18 -47.08
N SER A 72 -21.02 37.78 -46.02
CA SER A 72 -20.34 37.84 -44.73
C SER A 72 -19.94 36.45 -44.22
N PHE A 73 -20.85 35.47 -44.26
CA PHE A 73 -20.56 34.11 -43.83
C PHE A 73 -19.48 33.44 -44.69
N ARG A 74 -19.49 33.68 -46.01
CA ARG A 74 -18.44 33.19 -46.93
C ARG A 74 -17.07 33.71 -46.50
N TYR A 75 -16.95 35.02 -46.27
CA TYR A 75 -15.69 35.65 -45.87
C TYR A 75 -15.24 35.25 -44.45
N VAL A 76 -16.16 35.06 -43.50
CA VAL A 76 -15.83 34.52 -42.16
C VAL A 76 -15.13 33.16 -42.31
N LYS A 77 -15.68 32.28 -43.15
CA LYS A 77 -15.12 30.94 -43.38
C LYS A 77 -13.73 31.00 -44.02
N LEU A 78 -13.57 31.84 -45.05
CA LEU A 78 -12.27 32.09 -45.67
C LEU A 78 -11.25 32.67 -44.69
N THR A 79 -11.69 33.53 -43.76
CA THR A 79 -10.82 34.08 -42.72
C THR A 79 -10.29 32.98 -41.80
N PHE A 80 -11.16 32.05 -41.36
CA PHE A 80 -10.72 30.91 -40.54
C PHE A 80 -9.67 30.06 -41.26
N ASP A 81 -9.82 29.82 -42.56
CA ASP A 81 -8.89 29.02 -43.36
C ASP A 81 -7.48 29.66 -43.46
N LYS A 82 -7.38 30.98 -43.23
CA LYS A 82 -6.10 31.71 -43.21
C LYS A 82 -5.39 31.70 -41.86
N ASN A 83 -5.93 31.00 -40.84
CA ASN A 83 -5.35 30.86 -39.50
C ASN A 83 -4.92 32.22 -38.88
N PRO A 84 -5.89 33.09 -38.53
CA PRO A 84 -5.57 34.37 -37.91
C PRO A 84 -4.88 34.18 -36.55
N PRO A 85 -4.18 35.21 -36.04
CA PRO A 85 -3.53 35.19 -34.73
C PRO A 85 -4.47 34.75 -33.60
N GLU A 86 -3.94 34.07 -32.58
CA GLU A 86 -4.73 33.46 -31.49
C GLU A 86 -5.55 34.50 -30.70
N ASP A 87 -5.01 35.71 -30.53
CA ASP A 87 -5.68 36.87 -29.93
C ASP A 87 -6.83 37.42 -30.78
N GLU A 88 -6.80 37.21 -32.09
CA GLU A 88 -7.81 37.70 -33.05
C GLU A 88 -8.91 36.67 -33.35
N ILE A 89 -8.66 35.39 -33.07
CA ILE A 89 -9.65 34.30 -33.23
C ILE A 89 -10.92 34.59 -32.41
N GLY A 90 -10.79 35.13 -31.19
CA GLY A 90 -11.95 35.47 -30.36
C GLY A 90 -12.89 36.46 -31.06
N TYR A 91 -12.35 37.48 -31.73
CA TYR A 91 -13.13 38.47 -32.46
C TYR A 91 -13.78 37.90 -33.73
N LEU A 92 -13.06 37.03 -34.45
CA LEU A 92 -13.63 36.30 -35.57
C LEU A 92 -14.78 35.37 -35.13
N LEU A 93 -14.66 34.72 -33.97
CA LEU A 93 -15.72 33.87 -33.40
C LEU A 93 -16.95 34.67 -32.99
N LEU A 94 -16.77 35.87 -32.43
CA LEU A 94 -17.88 36.78 -32.18
C LEU A 94 -18.56 37.22 -33.50
N LEU A 95 -17.80 37.47 -34.57
CA LEU A 95 -18.37 37.89 -35.86
C LEU A 95 -19.17 36.74 -36.46
N ASN A 96 -18.57 35.54 -36.44
CA ASN A 96 -19.20 34.31 -36.85
C ASN A 96 -20.51 34.07 -36.09
N ALA A 97 -20.53 34.24 -34.77
CA ALA A 97 -21.75 34.08 -33.96
C ALA A 97 -22.88 35.03 -34.42
N ARG A 98 -22.56 36.29 -34.69
CA ARG A 98 -23.52 37.29 -35.15
C ARG A 98 -24.05 36.98 -36.54
N VAL A 99 -23.17 36.57 -37.46
CA VAL A 99 -23.54 36.15 -38.81
C VAL A 99 -24.42 34.91 -38.78
N LEU A 100 -24.07 33.92 -37.95
CA LEU A 100 -24.87 32.71 -37.76
C LEU A 100 -26.26 33.03 -37.20
N ARG A 101 -26.34 33.90 -36.18
CA ARG A 101 -27.63 34.36 -35.65
C ARG A 101 -28.46 35.10 -36.70
N ALA A 102 -27.84 35.96 -37.50
CA ALA A 102 -28.50 36.68 -38.59
C ALA A 102 -29.02 35.74 -39.70
N ARG A 103 -28.49 34.52 -39.76
CA ARG A 103 -28.90 33.41 -40.63
C ARG A 103 -29.80 32.38 -39.92
N ALA A 104 -30.28 32.69 -38.71
CA ALA A 104 -31.10 31.80 -37.88
C ALA A 104 -30.45 30.44 -37.54
N GLU A 105 -29.11 30.41 -37.42
CA GLU A 105 -28.32 29.25 -37.00
C GLU A 105 -27.92 29.38 -35.51
N ASP A 106 -28.91 29.33 -34.62
CA ASP A 106 -28.80 29.70 -33.20
C ASP A 106 -27.87 28.77 -32.39
N ALA A 107 -27.96 27.46 -32.59
CA ALA A 107 -27.11 26.51 -31.87
C ALA A 107 -25.64 26.64 -32.30
N ARG A 108 -25.37 26.93 -33.57
CA ARG A 108 -24.01 27.24 -34.04
C ARG A 108 -23.53 28.59 -33.51
N ALA A 109 -24.41 29.58 -33.42
CA ALA A 109 -24.08 30.88 -32.86
C ALA A 109 -23.63 30.77 -31.39
N VAL A 110 -24.38 30.07 -30.54
CA VAL A 110 -24.00 29.90 -29.12
C VAL A 110 -22.69 29.13 -28.94
N LEU A 111 -22.44 28.09 -29.74
CA LEU A 111 -21.16 27.38 -29.73
C LEU A 111 -19.98 28.29 -30.12
N SER A 112 -20.20 29.20 -31.06
CA SER A 112 -19.21 30.20 -31.46
C SER A 112 -18.97 31.23 -30.33
N LEU A 113 -20.01 31.61 -29.59
CA LEU A 113 -19.89 32.48 -28.40
C LEU A 113 -19.16 31.78 -27.25
N ASP A 114 -19.48 30.52 -26.95
CA ASP A 114 -18.78 29.73 -25.92
C ASP A 114 -17.30 29.58 -26.27
N SER A 115 -16.99 29.35 -27.55
CA SER A 115 -15.62 29.28 -28.04
C SER A 115 -14.91 30.63 -27.89
N ALA A 116 -15.57 31.75 -28.22
CA ALA A 116 -15.01 33.08 -28.04
C ALA A 116 -14.73 33.37 -26.56
N LEU A 117 -15.66 33.02 -25.66
CA LEU A 117 -15.52 33.18 -24.22
C LEU A 117 -14.29 32.40 -23.71
N SER A 118 -14.16 31.14 -24.14
CA SER A 118 -13.00 30.32 -23.78
C SER A 118 -11.68 30.89 -24.29
N VAL A 119 -11.64 31.42 -25.51
CA VAL A 119 -10.44 32.05 -26.07
C VAL A 119 -10.08 33.30 -25.27
N PHE A 120 -11.02 34.22 -25.07
CA PHE A 120 -10.77 35.46 -24.34
C PHE A 120 -10.40 35.23 -22.88
N SER A 121 -11.03 34.26 -22.20
CA SER A 121 -10.63 33.89 -20.83
C SER A 121 -9.23 33.29 -20.77
N LYS A 122 -8.82 32.50 -21.77
CA LYS A 122 -7.48 31.89 -21.81
C LYS A 122 -6.38 32.94 -22.00
N ILE A 123 -6.63 33.95 -22.82
CA ILE A 123 -5.67 35.04 -23.08
C ILE A 123 -5.83 36.23 -22.12
N GLU A 124 -6.65 36.08 -21.08
CA GLU A 124 -6.93 37.13 -20.08
C GLU A 124 -7.43 38.46 -20.68
N ASN A 125 -8.14 38.39 -21.80
CA ASN A 125 -8.73 39.57 -22.46
C ASN A 125 -10.10 39.88 -21.86
N GLU A 126 -10.10 40.74 -20.83
CA GLU A 126 -11.29 41.21 -20.12
C GLU A 126 -12.34 41.85 -21.04
N SER A 127 -11.88 42.66 -22.00
CA SER A 127 -12.75 43.32 -22.99
C SER A 127 -13.47 42.32 -23.88
N GLY A 128 -12.76 41.28 -24.33
CA GLY A 128 -13.30 40.16 -25.10
C GLY A 128 -14.35 39.37 -24.33
N VAL A 129 -14.08 39.06 -23.06
CA VAL A 129 -15.05 38.40 -22.16
C VAL A 129 -16.31 39.24 -22.04
N TYR A 130 -16.16 40.54 -21.76
CA TYR A 130 -17.29 41.46 -21.61
C TYR A 130 -18.16 41.53 -22.88
N MET A 131 -17.56 41.65 -24.06
CA MET A 131 -18.30 41.63 -25.32
C MET A 131 -19.02 40.30 -25.58
N THR A 132 -18.40 39.18 -25.21
CA THR A 132 -19.01 37.86 -25.37
C THR A 132 -20.24 37.71 -24.50
N LEU A 133 -20.21 38.21 -23.26
CA LEU A 133 -21.36 38.22 -22.36
C LEU A 133 -22.50 39.11 -22.89
N ILE A 134 -22.19 40.26 -23.50
CA ILE A 134 -23.21 41.08 -24.19
C ILE A 134 -23.86 40.30 -25.34
N ASP A 135 -23.06 39.62 -26.16
CA ASP A 135 -23.58 38.86 -27.30
C ASP A 135 -24.36 37.61 -26.88
N LEU A 136 -24.02 36.99 -25.75
CA LEU A 136 -24.81 35.93 -25.11
C LEU A 136 -26.16 36.48 -24.63
N ALA A 137 -26.17 37.60 -23.90
CA ALA A 137 -27.42 38.25 -23.48
C ALA A 137 -28.35 38.52 -24.67
N GLU A 138 -27.78 39.04 -25.77
CA GLU A 138 -28.51 39.30 -27.01
C GLU A 138 -28.95 38.02 -27.73
N HIS A 139 -28.15 36.95 -27.70
CA HIS A 139 -28.53 35.66 -28.26
C HIS A 139 -29.74 35.06 -27.52
N TYR A 140 -29.72 35.09 -26.18
CA TYR A 140 -30.86 34.61 -25.38
C TYR A 140 -32.08 35.52 -25.54
N ARG A 141 -31.90 36.84 -25.68
CA ARG A 141 -32.96 37.79 -26.06
C ARG A 141 -33.62 37.37 -27.38
N GLY A 142 -32.83 37.18 -28.44
CA GLY A 142 -33.33 36.79 -29.77
C GLY A 142 -34.04 35.44 -29.81
N ASN A 143 -33.74 34.55 -28.85
CA ASN A 143 -34.39 33.25 -28.67
C ASN A 143 -35.55 33.27 -27.66
N GLU A 144 -36.05 34.45 -27.27
CA GLU A 144 -37.12 34.64 -26.29
C GLU A 144 -36.84 34.00 -24.92
N SER A 145 -35.56 33.74 -24.62
CA SER A 145 -35.07 33.16 -23.36
C SER A 145 -34.72 34.28 -22.39
N TRP A 146 -35.75 35.01 -21.95
CA TRP A 146 -35.59 36.26 -21.21
C TRP A 146 -34.93 36.09 -19.85
N MET A 147 -35.15 34.95 -19.18
CA MET A 147 -34.57 34.69 -17.86
C MET A 147 -33.05 34.58 -17.95
N GLU A 148 -32.55 33.88 -18.96
CA GLU A 148 -31.14 33.75 -19.27
C GLU A 148 -30.56 35.10 -19.70
N ALA A 149 -31.23 35.82 -20.61
CA ALA A 149 -30.79 37.13 -21.07
C ALA A 149 -30.59 38.12 -19.91
N THR A 150 -31.54 38.16 -18.97
CA THR A 150 -31.47 39.03 -17.79
C THR A 150 -30.41 38.61 -16.78
N GLU A 151 -30.09 37.32 -16.69
CA GLU A 151 -28.99 36.83 -15.86
C GLU A 151 -27.63 37.30 -16.39
N TYR A 152 -27.41 37.27 -17.71
CA TYR A 152 -26.21 37.85 -18.31
C TYR A 152 -26.11 39.37 -18.09
N ILE A 153 -27.24 40.10 -18.11
CA ILE A 153 -27.25 41.52 -17.75
C ILE A 153 -26.77 41.75 -16.31
N LYS A 154 -27.21 40.94 -15.34
CA LYS A 154 -26.72 41.05 -13.96
C LYS A 154 -25.22 40.76 -13.86
N GLN A 155 -24.74 39.73 -14.57
CA GLN A 155 -23.31 39.41 -14.62
C GLN A 155 -22.50 40.58 -15.19
N LEU A 156 -22.96 41.19 -16.28
CA LEU A 156 -22.33 42.36 -16.90
C LEU A 156 -22.29 43.57 -15.95
N GLN A 157 -23.32 43.79 -15.13
CA GLN A 157 -23.33 44.84 -14.10
C GLN A 157 -22.27 44.60 -13.02
N VAL A 158 -22.18 43.37 -12.51
CA VAL A 158 -21.14 42.99 -11.54
C VAL A 158 -19.75 43.13 -12.16
N TYR A 159 -19.60 42.75 -13.43
CA TYR A 159 -18.35 42.86 -14.16
C TYR A 159 -17.86 44.31 -14.26
N GLN A 160 -18.75 45.24 -14.63
CA GLN A 160 -18.44 46.68 -14.72
C GLN A 160 -18.00 47.31 -13.40
N VAL A 161 -18.48 46.81 -12.25
CA VAL A 161 -18.05 47.33 -10.94
C VAL A 161 -16.61 46.93 -10.62
N ASN A 162 -16.16 45.78 -11.13
CA ASN A 162 -14.88 45.19 -10.77
C ASN A 162 -13.77 45.43 -11.80
N HIS A 163 -14.10 45.89 -13.01
CA HIS A 163 -13.16 46.04 -14.12
C HIS A 163 -13.36 47.36 -14.85
N GLN A 164 -12.27 47.89 -15.43
CA GLN A 164 -12.34 49.08 -16.26
C GLN A 164 -12.77 48.68 -17.68
N VAL A 165 -14.00 49.04 -18.05
CA VAL A 165 -14.57 48.72 -19.35
C VAL A 165 -14.53 49.96 -20.27
N PRO A 166 -14.03 49.85 -21.52
CA PRO A 166 -14.07 50.94 -22.49
C PRO A 166 -15.49 51.49 -22.73
N ASP A 167 -15.58 52.81 -22.92
CA ASP A 167 -16.86 53.52 -23.08
C ASP A 167 -17.73 52.95 -24.21
N GLU A 168 -17.11 52.48 -25.30
CA GLU A 168 -17.83 51.81 -26.40
C GLU A 168 -18.63 50.58 -25.93
N TYR A 169 -18.05 49.73 -25.08
CA TYR A 169 -18.75 48.52 -24.64
C TYR A 169 -19.81 48.83 -23.60
N VAL A 170 -19.56 49.85 -22.78
CA VAL A 170 -20.57 50.36 -21.84
C VAL A 170 -21.76 50.91 -22.61
N SER A 171 -21.53 51.65 -23.71
CA SER A 171 -22.59 52.10 -24.61
C SER A 171 -23.43 50.93 -25.12
N ARG A 172 -22.77 49.89 -25.65
CA ARG A 172 -23.43 48.68 -26.16
C ARG A 172 -24.21 47.94 -25.07
N PHE A 173 -23.66 47.83 -23.87
CA PHE A 173 -24.32 47.19 -22.74
C PHE A 173 -25.64 47.89 -22.40
N TYR A 174 -25.63 49.21 -22.25
CA TYR A 174 -26.85 49.96 -21.93
C TYR A 174 -27.88 49.87 -23.04
N HIS A 175 -27.46 49.90 -24.30
CA HIS A 175 -28.32 49.67 -25.45
C HIS A 175 -29.02 48.31 -25.40
N ARG A 176 -28.26 47.25 -25.11
CA ARG A 176 -28.77 45.87 -25.07
C ARG A 176 -29.65 45.61 -23.85
N LYS A 177 -29.30 46.20 -22.71
CA LYS A 177 -30.15 46.22 -21.52
C LYS A 177 -31.50 46.88 -21.81
N ALA A 178 -31.49 48.05 -22.46
CA ALA A 178 -32.71 48.74 -22.88
C ALA A 178 -33.55 47.88 -23.81
N ALA A 179 -32.92 47.20 -24.79
CA ALA A 179 -33.62 46.30 -25.69
C ALA A 179 -34.33 45.16 -24.95
N ILE A 180 -33.65 44.47 -24.03
CA ILE A 180 -34.23 43.39 -23.21
C ILE A 180 -35.41 43.90 -22.37
N TRP A 181 -35.27 45.08 -21.75
CA TRP A 181 -36.34 45.66 -20.93
C TRP A 181 -37.54 46.16 -21.73
N THR A 182 -37.32 46.63 -22.95
CA THR A 182 -38.43 47.00 -23.84
C THR A 182 -39.32 45.79 -24.16
N GLU A 183 -38.74 44.60 -24.30
CA GLU A 183 -39.50 43.39 -24.66
C GLU A 183 -40.16 42.70 -23.46
N LEU A 184 -39.54 42.80 -22.29
CA LEU A 184 -40.11 42.29 -21.04
C LEU A 184 -41.25 43.17 -20.48
N TRP A 185 -41.48 44.34 -21.07
CA TRP A 185 -42.46 45.39 -20.77
C TRP A 185 -43.36 45.16 -19.54
N ASP A 186 -42.98 45.80 -18.43
CA ASP A 186 -43.87 46.26 -17.37
C ASP A 186 -44.13 47.77 -17.59
N ASP A 187 -45.36 48.28 -17.41
CA ASP A 187 -45.73 49.66 -17.80
C ASP A 187 -44.89 50.73 -17.07
N ASP A 188 -44.30 50.40 -15.92
CA ASP A 188 -43.39 51.25 -15.14
C ASP A 188 -41.95 51.33 -15.70
N SER A 189 -41.64 50.62 -16.80
CA SER A 189 -40.26 50.50 -17.33
C SER A 189 -39.84 51.56 -18.36
N THR A 190 -40.78 52.34 -18.93
CA THR A 190 -40.51 53.28 -20.04
C THR A 190 -39.41 54.30 -19.72
N GLU A 191 -39.46 54.93 -18.53
CA GLU A 191 -38.43 55.89 -18.10
C GLU A 191 -37.06 55.23 -17.89
N THR A 192 -37.05 53.98 -17.41
CA THR A 192 -35.80 53.21 -17.23
C THR A 192 -35.15 52.90 -18.58
N VAL A 193 -35.95 52.49 -19.57
CA VAL A 193 -35.49 52.23 -20.94
C VAL A 193 -34.95 53.51 -21.57
N LYS A 194 -35.68 54.63 -21.48
CA LYS A 194 -35.22 55.95 -21.96
C LYS A 194 -33.89 56.34 -21.32
N ALA A 195 -33.74 56.17 -20.01
CA ALA A 195 -32.52 56.48 -19.29
C ALA A 195 -31.33 55.58 -19.72
N ASP A 196 -31.56 54.28 -19.91
CA ASP A 196 -30.52 53.37 -20.41
C ASP A 196 -30.10 53.72 -21.85
N LEU A 197 -31.04 54.05 -22.74
CA LEU A 197 -30.72 54.49 -24.11
C LEU A 197 -29.95 55.81 -24.13
N MET A 198 -30.28 56.77 -23.26
CA MET A 198 -29.53 58.03 -23.15
C MET A 198 -28.11 57.81 -22.63
N LYS A 199 -27.92 56.90 -21.66
CA LYS A 199 -26.58 56.47 -21.26
C LYS A 199 -25.83 55.87 -22.45
N SER A 200 -26.46 54.99 -23.20
CA SER A 200 -25.86 54.41 -24.40
C SER A 200 -25.35 55.49 -25.37
N PHE A 201 -26.18 56.51 -25.62
CA PHE A 201 -25.82 57.68 -26.42
C PHE A 201 -24.61 58.44 -25.86
N GLU A 202 -24.62 58.80 -24.57
CA GLU A 202 -23.53 59.56 -23.92
C GLU A 202 -22.19 58.84 -23.96
N TYR A 203 -22.20 57.52 -23.74
CA TYR A 203 -21.01 56.68 -23.83
C TYR A 203 -20.53 56.55 -25.28
N ALA A 204 -21.44 56.42 -26.25
CA ALA A 204 -21.09 56.39 -27.67
C ALA A 204 -20.44 57.71 -28.15
N GLU A 205 -20.92 58.85 -27.63
CA GLU A 205 -20.37 60.16 -27.96
C GLU A 205 -18.96 60.34 -27.39
N ARG A 206 -18.72 59.92 -26.14
CA ARG A 206 -17.38 59.89 -25.54
C ARG A 206 -16.42 58.96 -26.27
N ALA A 207 -16.91 57.80 -26.70
CA ALA A 207 -16.14 56.83 -27.46
C ALA A 207 -15.93 57.22 -28.94
N ASN A 208 -16.59 58.28 -29.42
CA ASN A 208 -16.59 58.69 -30.83
C ASN A 208 -17.03 57.57 -31.79
N THR A 209 -18.09 56.85 -31.43
CA THR A 209 -18.65 55.72 -32.19
C THR A 209 -19.99 56.12 -32.82
N PRO A 210 -20.00 56.74 -34.01
CA PRO A 210 -21.20 57.31 -34.63
C PRO A 210 -22.29 56.29 -34.94
N TRP A 211 -21.93 55.02 -35.18
CA TRP A 211 -22.91 53.94 -35.38
C TRP A 211 -23.69 53.62 -34.10
N GLN A 212 -23.01 53.49 -32.95
CA GLN A 212 -23.67 53.28 -31.65
C GLN A 212 -24.55 54.46 -31.28
N LYS A 213 -24.07 55.68 -31.56
CA LYS A 213 -24.87 56.90 -31.42
C LYS A 213 -26.14 56.82 -32.26
N ALA A 214 -26.03 56.44 -33.53
CA ALA A 214 -27.18 56.35 -34.43
C ALA A 214 -28.21 55.32 -33.96
N TRP A 215 -27.78 54.14 -33.50
CA TRP A 215 -28.68 53.11 -32.98
C TRP A 215 -29.37 53.52 -31.68
N ALA A 216 -28.62 54.11 -30.74
CA ALA A 216 -29.21 54.65 -29.51
C ALA A 216 -30.27 55.73 -29.80
N LEU A 217 -30.01 56.62 -30.76
CA LEU A 217 -30.98 57.63 -31.20
C LEU A 217 -32.21 57.00 -31.86
N LEU A 218 -32.02 55.99 -32.71
CA LEU A 218 -33.12 55.28 -33.38
C LEU A 218 -34.08 54.67 -32.37
N ASP A 219 -33.51 53.90 -31.43
CA ASP A 219 -34.27 53.16 -30.44
C ASP A 219 -34.90 54.12 -29.43
N TYR A 220 -34.22 55.22 -29.06
CA TYR A 220 -34.79 56.27 -28.21
C TYR A 220 -35.98 56.97 -28.88
N GLY A 221 -35.83 57.35 -30.15
CA GLY A 221 -36.93 57.92 -30.95
C GLY A 221 -38.12 56.98 -31.05
N TYR A 222 -37.87 55.67 -31.15
CA TYR A 222 -38.91 54.65 -31.20
C TYR A 222 -39.68 54.55 -29.88
N ILE A 223 -38.99 54.58 -28.74
CA ILE A 223 -39.65 54.61 -27.42
C ILE A 223 -40.50 55.87 -27.24
N LEU A 224 -40.00 57.05 -27.64
CA LEU A 224 -40.79 58.28 -27.63
C LEU A 224 -42.04 58.16 -28.52
N HIS A 225 -41.89 57.60 -29.72
CA HIS A 225 -42.99 57.40 -30.65
C HIS A 225 -44.08 56.49 -30.06
N LEU A 226 -43.70 55.38 -29.41
CA LEU A 226 -44.63 54.48 -28.72
C LEU A 226 -45.34 55.15 -27.54
N ALA A 227 -44.62 55.99 -26.79
CA ALA A 227 -45.16 56.76 -25.68
C ALA A 227 -46.04 57.95 -26.14
N LEU A 228 -46.14 58.21 -27.46
CA LEU A 228 -46.78 59.39 -28.04
C LEU A 228 -46.19 60.70 -27.52
N GLU A 229 -44.89 60.70 -27.21
CA GLU A 229 -44.13 61.88 -26.81
C GLU A 229 -43.59 62.61 -28.05
N ASP A 230 -43.56 63.95 -27.98
CA ASP A 230 -43.01 64.79 -29.05
C ASP A 230 -41.49 64.61 -29.19
N GLY A 231 -40.96 64.92 -30.38
CA GLY A 231 -39.50 64.91 -30.64
C GLY A 231 -38.96 63.63 -31.26
N SER A 232 -39.73 62.53 -31.32
CA SER A 232 -39.30 61.27 -31.97
C SER A 232 -38.76 61.45 -33.40
N MET A 233 -39.35 62.35 -34.18
CA MET A 233 -38.93 62.67 -35.56
C MET A 233 -37.48 63.15 -35.64
N ASP A 234 -37.05 64.02 -34.72
CA ASP A 234 -35.70 64.59 -34.73
C ASP A 234 -34.64 63.49 -34.50
N TYR A 235 -34.91 62.61 -33.54
CA TYR A 235 -34.07 61.45 -33.26
C TYR A 235 -33.98 60.49 -34.46
N PHE A 236 -35.10 60.22 -35.14
CA PHE A 236 -35.08 59.39 -36.34
C PHE A 236 -34.29 60.01 -37.49
N GLN A 237 -34.43 61.32 -37.73
CA GLN A 237 -33.68 62.02 -38.79
C GLN A 237 -32.18 62.06 -38.50
N GLN A 238 -31.79 62.34 -37.26
CA GLN A 238 -30.39 62.29 -36.84
C GLN A 238 -29.81 60.88 -37.03
N SER A 239 -30.54 59.84 -36.62
CA SER A 239 -30.12 58.46 -36.80
C SER A 239 -30.00 58.07 -38.28
N ALA A 240 -31.02 58.36 -39.10
CA ALA A 240 -31.02 58.04 -40.52
C ALA A 240 -29.84 58.71 -41.26
N SER A 241 -29.58 59.98 -40.98
CA SER A 241 -28.45 60.73 -41.56
C SER A 241 -27.10 60.09 -41.22
N LEU A 242 -26.90 59.70 -39.94
CA LEU A 242 -25.69 58.99 -39.52
C LEU A 242 -25.57 57.63 -40.22
N LEU A 243 -26.63 56.82 -40.22
CA LEU A 243 -26.60 55.46 -40.80
C LEU A 243 -26.36 55.47 -42.31
N ASP A 244 -26.94 56.42 -43.04
CA ASP A 244 -26.67 56.56 -44.48
C ASP A 244 -25.22 57.00 -44.73
N SER A 245 -24.71 57.97 -43.96
CA SER A 245 -23.31 58.41 -44.08
C SER A 245 -22.30 57.30 -43.82
N LEU A 246 -22.64 56.34 -42.96
CA LEU A 246 -21.83 55.15 -42.66
C LEU A 246 -22.03 54.00 -43.66
N GLY A 247 -23.06 54.10 -44.51
CA GLY A 247 -23.42 53.07 -45.50
C GLY A 247 -24.17 51.88 -44.93
N TYR A 248 -24.72 51.97 -43.71
CA TYR A 248 -25.44 50.90 -43.01
C TYR A 248 -26.85 50.77 -43.56
N THR A 249 -26.93 50.28 -44.80
CA THR A 249 -28.11 50.37 -45.67
C THR A 249 -29.34 49.75 -45.01
N ARG A 250 -29.20 48.61 -44.34
CA ARG A 250 -30.34 47.95 -43.68
C ARG A 250 -30.90 48.77 -42.51
N ASP A 251 -30.03 49.31 -41.67
CA ASP A 251 -30.45 50.12 -40.51
C ASP A 251 -30.98 51.49 -40.95
N TYR A 252 -30.38 52.09 -41.97
CA TYR A 252 -30.91 53.29 -42.62
C TYR A 252 -32.36 53.09 -43.07
N ILE A 253 -32.63 51.98 -43.77
CA ILE A 253 -33.99 51.65 -44.24
C ILE A 253 -34.96 51.41 -43.07
N ASN A 254 -34.50 50.85 -41.94
CA ASN A 254 -35.31 50.75 -40.73
C ASN A 254 -35.62 52.13 -40.12
N ALA A 255 -34.66 53.05 -40.11
CA ALA A 255 -34.87 54.42 -39.67
C ALA A 255 -35.89 55.15 -40.57
N GLU A 256 -35.82 54.95 -41.89
CA GLU A 256 -36.78 55.49 -42.86
C GLU A 256 -38.22 55.00 -42.61
N ILE A 257 -38.41 53.73 -42.22
CA ILE A 257 -39.73 53.20 -41.80
C ILE A 257 -40.22 53.94 -40.55
N ASN A 258 -39.36 54.18 -39.56
CA ASN A 258 -39.75 54.87 -38.34
C ASN A 258 -40.08 56.36 -38.58
N ILE A 259 -39.36 57.02 -39.50
CA ILE A 259 -39.73 58.36 -40.01
C ILE A 259 -41.12 58.31 -40.65
N ALA A 260 -41.38 57.32 -41.51
CA ALA A 260 -42.69 57.16 -42.14
C ALA A 260 -43.82 56.97 -41.11
N ARG A 261 -43.59 56.18 -40.05
CA ARG A 261 -44.55 56.02 -38.94
C ARG A 261 -44.81 57.35 -38.22
N ALA A 262 -43.78 58.15 -37.97
CA ALA A 262 -43.95 59.48 -37.38
C ALA A 262 -44.74 60.43 -38.31
N LEU A 263 -44.52 60.38 -39.63
CA LEU A 263 -45.28 61.16 -40.63
C LEU A 263 -46.77 60.77 -40.66
N ILE A 264 -47.11 59.50 -40.42
CA ILE A 264 -48.51 59.04 -40.30
C ILE A 264 -49.23 59.77 -39.15
N ILE A 265 -48.57 59.92 -37.99
CA ILE A 265 -49.12 60.66 -36.84
C ILE A 265 -49.30 62.14 -37.17
N GLN A 266 -48.33 62.73 -37.86
CA GLN A 266 -48.38 64.12 -38.35
C GLN A 266 -49.40 64.32 -39.49
N LYS A 267 -49.95 63.24 -40.05
CA LYS A 267 -50.86 63.20 -41.20
C LYS A 267 -50.25 63.75 -42.50
N ASP A 268 -48.93 63.75 -42.62
CA ASP A 268 -48.22 64.04 -43.86
C ASP A 268 -48.12 62.76 -44.70
N PHE A 269 -49.22 62.42 -45.35
CA PHE A 269 -49.35 61.15 -46.06
C PHE A 269 -48.56 61.11 -47.38
N ASP A 270 -48.30 62.25 -48.01
CA ASP A 270 -47.57 62.31 -49.28
C ASP A 270 -46.09 62.00 -49.03
N ALA A 271 -45.48 62.67 -48.04
CA ALA A 271 -44.11 62.38 -47.62
C ALA A 271 -43.95 60.94 -47.09
N CYS A 272 -44.95 60.44 -46.35
CA CYS A 272 -44.97 59.06 -45.87
C CYS A 272 -44.95 58.05 -47.04
N SER A 273 -45.80 58.27 -48.05
CA SER A 273 -45.91 57.37 -49.21
C SER A 273 -44.63 57.35 -50.04
N GLU A 274 -44.01 58.52 -50.30
CA GLU A 274 -42.74 58.60 -51.03
C GLU A 274 -41.65 57.78 -50.33
N ARG A 275 -41.54 57.95 -49.02
CA ARG A 275 -40.53 57.27 -48.19
C ARG A 275 -40.73 55.76 -48.13
N LEU A 276 -41.96 55.30 -47.92
CA LEU A 276 -42.27 53.87 -47.89
C LEU A 276 -42.07 53.18 -49.24
N ASN A 277 -42.30 53.88 -50.36
CA ASN A 277 -42.01 53.32 -51.68
C ASN A 277 -40.50 53.10 -51.89
N HIS A 278 -39.65 54.05 -51.48
CA HIS A 278 -38.20 53.88 -51.52
C HIS A 278 -37.71 52.70 -50.67
N VAL A 279 -38.28 52.56 -49.46
CA VAL A 279 -38.03 51.40 -48.57
C VAL A 279 -38.39 50.09 -49.26
N ILE A 280 -39.56 50.02 -49.90
CA ILE A 280 -40.06 48.80 -50.55
C ILE A 280 -39.19 48.41 -51.75
N GLU A 281 -38.80 49.36 -52.59
CA GLU A 281 -37.90 49.11 -53.73
C GLU A 281 -36.58 48.51 -53.25
N THR A 282 -35.94 49.19 -52.30
CA THR A 282 -34.64 48.78 -51.73
C THR A 282 -34.72 47.40 -51.06
N ALA A 283 -35.78 47.13 -50.33
CA ALA A 283 -35.97 45.87 -49.62
C ALA A 283 -36.37 44.71 -50.54
N LYS A 284 -37.07 44.96 -51.66
CA LYS A 284 -37.40 43.96 -52.68
C LYS A 284 -36.15 43.47 -53.40
N GLU A 285 -35.28 44.39 -53.83
CA GLU A 285 -34.02 44.05 -54.50
C GLU A 285 -33.13 43.13 -53.66
N ARG A 286 -33.15 43.31 -52.34
CA ARG A 286 -32.33 42.55 -51.38
C ARG A 286 -33.05 41.37 -50.71
N GLY A 287 -34.33 41.14 -51.02
CA GLY A 287 -35.12 40.05 -50.43
C GLY A 287 -35.35 40.19 -48.92
N TRP A 288 -35.43 41.42 -48.39
CA TRP A 288 -35.62 41.66 -46.96
C TRP A 288 -37.11 41.55 -46.55
N ASN A 289 -37.62 40.32 -46.50
CA ASN A 289 -39.03 40.00 -46.24
C ASN A 289 -39.61 40.69 -45.00
N ILE A 290 -38.84 40.79 -43.91
CA ILE A 290 -39.33 41.45 -42.70
C ILE A 290 -39.51 42.97 -42.87
N ILE A 291 -38.56 43.63 -43.54
CA ILE A 291 -38.62 45.08 -43.82
C ILE A 291 -39.79 45.37 -44.76
N LEU A 292 -40.01 44.49 -45.75
CA LEU A 292 -41.17 44.58 -46.64
C LEU A 292 -42.49 44.47 -45.86
N ALA A 293 -42.60 43.51 -44.94
CA ALA A 293 -43.78 43.40 -44.10
C ALA A 293 -44.01 44.70 -43.30
N ASP A 294 -42.98 45.23 -42.63
CA ASP A 294 -43.11 46.45 -41.82
C ASP A 294 -43.48 47.70 -42.65
N ALA A 295 -42.94 47.81 -43.87
CA ALA A 295 -43.28 48.90 -44.79
C ALA A 295 -44.74 48.80 -45.27
N TYR A 296 -45.18 47.60 -45.67
CA TYR A 296 -46.57 47.36 -46.09
C TYR A 296 -47.58 47.53 -44.95
N SER A 297 -47.22 47.16 -43.72
CA SER A 297 -48.03 47.43 -42.52
C SER A 297 -48.21 48.94 -42.31
N SER A 298 -47.13 49.72 -42.47
CA SER A 298 -47.18 51.18 -42.33
C SER A 298 -48.00 51.83 -43.46
N LEU A 299 -47.87 51.35 -44.70
CA LEU A 299 -48.72 51.79 -45.83
C LEU A 299 -50.20 51.48 -45.59
N ALA A 300 -50.51 50.30 -45.05
CA ALA A 300 -51.88 49.91 -44.76
C ALA A 300 -52.52 50.84 -43.73
N GLN A 301 -51.81 51.15 -42.64
CA GLN A 301 -52.24 52.09 -41.60
C GLN A 301 -52.46 53.50 -42.16
N MET A 302 -51.54 53.96 -43.02
CA MET A 302 -51.68 55.24 -43.72
C MET A 302 -52.96 55.29 -44.56
N TYR A 303 -53.21 54.28 -45.40
CA TYR A 303 -54.41 54.23 -46.23
C TYR A 303 -55.70 54.10 -45.42
N GLU A 304 -55.68 53.38 -44.30
CA GLU A 304 -56.82 53.27 -43.39
C GLU A 304 -57.18 54.64 -42.79
N LEU A 305 -56.19 55.42 -42.35
CA LEU A 305 -56.40 56.78 -41.85
C LEU A 305 -56.88 57.77 -42.93
N GLN A 306 -56.59 57.50 -44.20
CA GLN A 306 -57.13 58.22 -45.35
C GLN A 306 -58.55 57.77 -45.75
N GLY A 307 -59.09 56.70 -45.15
CA GLY A 307 -60.35 56.08 -45.55
C GLY A 307 -60.27 55.27 -46.86
N LYS A 308 -59.06 54.99 -47.36
CA LYS A 308 -58.80 54.22 -48.58
C LYS A 308 -58.73 52.72 -48.26
N TYR A 309 -59.87 52.15 -47.84
CA TYR A 309 -59.91 50.78 -47.31
C TYR A 309 -59.52 49.69 -48.33
N LYS A 310 -59.71 49.92 -49.63
CA LYS A 310 -59.33 48.95 -50.67
C LYS A 310 -57.81 48.84 -50.81
N GLU A 311 -57.14 49.98 -50.79
CA GLU A 311 -55.69 50.11 -50.81
C GLU A 311 -55.07 49.62 -49.51
N ALA A 312 -55.68 49.94 -48.36
CA ALA A 312 -55.28 49.41 -47.06
C ALA A 312 -55.35 47.88 -47.03
N TYR A 313 -56.43 47.28 -47.53
CA TYR A 313 -56.56 45.83 -47.64
C TYR A 313 -55.50 45.20 -48.56
N ALA A 314 -55.20 45.82 -49.70
CA ALA A 314 -54.15 45.36 -50.60
C ALA A 314 -52.77 45.39 -49.91
N ALA A 315 -52.46 46.47 -49.19
CA ALA A 315 -51.23 46.58 -48.41
C ALA A 315 -51.16 45.55 -47.27
N TYR A 316 -52.26 45.29 -46.55
CA TYR A 316 -52.31 44.23 -45.54
C TYR A 316 -52.10 42.83 -46.12
N ARG A 317 -52.59 42.58 -47.34
CA ARG A 317 -52.34 41.32 -48.03
C ARG A 317 -50.85 41.12 -48.31
N GLU A 318 -50.18 42.13 -48.85
CA GLU A 318 -48.72 42.09 -49.07
C GLU A 318 -47.97 41.91 -47.74
N TYR A 319 -48.35 42.64 -46.68
CA TYR A 319 -47.81 42.43 -45.34
C TYR A 319 -47.88 40.96 -44.91
N HIS A 320 -49.05 40.32 -45.05
CA HIS A 320 -49.22 38.92 -44.67
C HIS A 320 -48.40 37.97 -45.55
N GLU A 321 -48.28 38.25 -46.85
CA GLU A 321 -47.47 37.46 -47.79
C GLU A 321 -45.98 37.50 -47.39
N TYR A 322 -45.41 38.68 -47.16
CA TYR A 322 -44.01 38.82 -46.74
C TYR A 322 -43.77 38.35 -45.30
N ARG A 323 -44.72 38.56 -44.39
CA ARG A 323 -44.62 38.05 -43.02
C ARG A 323 -44.62 36.51 -43.01
N LEU A 324 -45.45 35.88 -43.84
CA LEU A 324 -45.46 34.43 -43.99
C LEU A 324 -44.16 33.92 -44.63
N ALA A 325 -43.65 34.61 -45.65
CA ALA A 325 -42.36 34.27 -46.26
C ALA A 325 -41.22 34.32 -45.23
N PHE A 326 -41.19 35.37 -44.40
CA PHE A 326 -40.21 35.50 -43.31
C PHE A 326 -40.32 34.38 -42.27
N VAL A 327 -41.53 34.04 -41.81
CA VAL A 327 -41.74 32.96 -40.83
C VAL A 327 -41.35 31.60 -41.41
N ARG A 328 -41.68 31.34 -42.68
CA ARG A 328 -41.26 30.11 -43.37
C ARG A 328 -39.75 30.00 -43.43
N GLN A 329 -39.08 31.09 -43.81
CA GLN A 329 -37.62 31.14 -43.84
C GLN A 329 -37.00 30.78 -42.48
N ILE A 330 -37.45 31.41 -41.39
CA ILE A 330 -36.97 31.08 -40.03
C ILE A 330 -37.25 29.62 -39.68
N PHE A 331 -38.46 29.12 -39.99
CA PHE A 331 -38.83 27.75 -39.66
C PHE A 331 -37.98 26.73 -40.42
N ASP A 332 -37.75 26.95 -41.72
CA ASP A 332 -36.94 26.09 -42.57
C ASP A 332 -35.48 26.08 -42.10
N ASP A 333 -34.92 27.24 -41.75
CA ASP A 333 -33.56 27.38 -41.21
C ASP A 333 -33.42 26.63 -39.87
N LYS A 334 -34.36 26.86 -38.93
CA LYS A 334 -34.38 26.20 -37.62
C LYS A 334 -34.60 24.69 -37.72
N HIS A 335 -35.42 24.24 -38.68
CA HIS A 335 -35.64 22.83 -38.96
C HIS A 335 -34.37 22.19 -39.54
N ALA A 336 -33.71 22.84 -40.49
CA ALA A 336 -32.44 22.39 -41.06
C ALA A 336 -31.35 22.26 -39.99
N GLU A 337 -31.24 23.24 -39.08
CA GLU A 337 -30.31 23.20 -37.96
C GLU A 337 -30.62 22.05 -36.99
N THR A 338 -31.89 21.90 -36.60
CA THR A 338 -32.31 20.83 -35.68
C THR A 338 -32.00 19.45 -36.28
N MET A 339 -32.25 19.26 -37.57
CA MET A 339 -31.91 18.02 -38.28
C MET A 339 -30.39 17.79 -38.36
N ALA A 340 -29.60 18.84 -38.61
CA ALA A 340 -28.14 18.74 -38.59
C ALA A 340 -27.59 18.39 -37.19
N ARG A 341 -28.17 18.97 -36.12
CA ARG A 341 -27.82 18.66 -34.73
C ARG A 341 -28.16 17.22 -34.36
N LEU A 342 -29.34 16.74 -34.71
CA LEU A 342 -29.74 15.36 -34.49
C LEU A 342 -28.85 14.39 -35.29
N GLY A 343 -28.51 14.73 -36.53
CA GLY A 343 -27.58 13.95 -37.36
C GLY A 343 -26.17 13.87 -36.76
N THR A 344 -25.60 14.98 -36.32
CA THR A 344 -24.27 15.02 -35.68
C THR A 344 -24.25 14.31 -34.33
N GLN A 345 -25.31 14.45 -33.53
CA GLN A 345 -25.44 13.73 -32.26
C GLN A 345 -25.61 12.22 -32.47
N SER A 346 -26.38 11.81 -33.48
CA SER A 346 -26.50 10.41 -33.87
C SER A 346 -25.15 9.82 -34.30
N ALA A 347 -24.41 10.51 -35.19
CA ALA A 347 -23.09 10.10 -35.63
C ALA A 347 -22.08 10.04 -34.46
N ARG A 348 -22.13 11.00 -33.54
CA ARG A 348 -21.29 11.02 -32.33
C ARG A 348 -21.59 9.84 -31.41
N ASN A 349 -22.86 9.52 -31.20
CA ASN A 349 -23.28 8.39 -30.37
C ASN A 349 -22.82 7.05 -30.96
N GLU A 350 -22.87 6.91 -32.29
CA GLU A 350 -22.40 5.72 -33.00
C GLU A 350 -20.87 5.57 -32.92
N LEU A 351 -20.12 6.67 -33.03
CA LEU A 351 -18.68 6.72 -32.78
C LEU A 351 -18.32 6.36 -31.33
N MET A 352 -19.08 6.82 -30.34
CA MET A 352 -18.85 6.44 -28.95
C MET A 352 -19.16 4.96 -28.70
N ALA A 353 -20.22 4.42 -29.31
CA ALA A 353 -20.54 2.99 -29.20
C ALA A 353 -19.43 2.10 -29.79
N THR A 354 -18.88 2.47 -30.95
CA THR A 354 -17.77 1.75 -31.58
C THR A 354 -16.46 1.87 -30.78
N ALA A 355 -16.14 3.06 -30.24
CA ALA A 355 -14.99 3.26 -29.37
C ALA A 355 -15.09 2.43 -28.08
N ASN A 356 -16.26 2.43 -27.43
CA ASN A 356 -16.50 1.64 -26.22
C ASN A 356 -16.38 0.13 -26.48
N ALA A 357 -16.88 -0.35 -27.62
CA ALA A 357 -16.73 -1.75 -28.02
C ALA A 357 -15.26 -2.15 -28.20
N LYS A 358 -14.44 -1.28 -28.80
CA LYS A 358 -12.99 -1.52 -28.97
C LYS A 358 -12.27 -1.60 -27.62
N THR A 359 -12.53 -0.67 -26.71
CA THR A 359 -11.94 -0.66 -25.36
C THR A 359 -12.33 -1.91 -24.55
N ALA A 360 -13.58 -2.38 -24.69
CA ALA A 360 -14.03 -3.61 -24.03
C ALA A 360 -13.28 -4.86 -24.53
N VAL A 361 -13.00 -4.94 -25.83
CA VAL A 361 -12.21 -6.03 -26.42
C VAL A 361 -10.75 -6.00 -25.92
N GLU A 362 -10.12 -4.82 -25.89
CA GLU A 362 -8.75 -4.66 -25.38
C GLU A 362 -8.63 -5.08 -23.91
N LYS A 363 -9.59 -4.66 -23.06
CA LYS A 363 -9.63 -5.05 -21.65
C LYS A 363 -9.79 -6.57 -21.46
N ASN A 364 -10.64 -7.21 -22.27
CA ASN A 364 -10.82 -8.66 -22.23
C ASN A 364 -9.54 -9.40 -22.66
N TYR A 365 -8.86 -8.91 -23.69
CA TYR A 365 -7.58 -9.45 -24.15
C TYR A 365 -6.48 -9.34 -23.08
N GLU A 366 -6.37 -8.21 -22.39
CA GLU A 366 -5.40 -8.04 -21.29
C GLU A 366 -5.71 -8.94 -20.08
N ALA A 367 -7.00 -9.12 -19.75
CA ALA A 367 -7.42 -10.02 -18.69
C ALA A 367 -7.06 -11.48 -19.02
N GLU A 368 -7.25 -11.90 -20.27
CA GLU A 368 -6.86 -13.23 -20.75
C GLU A 368 -5.35 -13.44 -20.72
N LYS A 369 -4.58 -12.43 -21.16
CA LYS A 369 -3.11 -12.43 -21.05
C LYS A 369 -2.64 -12.54 -19.59
N SER A 370 -3.32 -11.87 -18.67
CA SER A 370 -3.00 -11.94 -17.23
C SER A 370 -3.31 -13.31 -16.63
N LYS A 371 -4.41 -13.95 -17.04
CA LYS A 371 -4.72 -15.35 -16.68
C LYS A 371 -3.65 -16.32 -17.19
N ASN A 372 -3.20 -16.17 -18.44
CA ASN A 372 -2.16 -17.02 -19.00
C ASN A 372 -0.83 -16.89 -18.25
N LYS A 373 -0.45 -15.68 -17.84
CA LYS A 373 0.73 -15.48 -16.97
C LYS A 373 0.58 -16.20 -15.63
N LEU A 374 -0.59 -16.12 -15.00
CA LEU A 374 -0.86 -16.81 -13.73
C LEU A 374 -0.74 -18.34 -13.89
N TYR A 375 -1.29 -18.91 -14.96
CA TYR A 375 -1.17 -20.35 -15.23
C TYR A 375 0.28 -20.81 -15.41
N VAL A 376 1.12 -20.01 -16.10
CA VAL A 376 2.55 -20.31 -16.23
C VAL A 376 3.26 -20.29 -14.88
N VAL A 377 2.98 -19.30 -14.02
CA VAL A 377 3.58 -19.23 -12.67
C VAL A 377 3.18 -20.44 -11.83
N LEU A 378 1.88 -20.79 -11.82
CA LEU A 378 1.39 -21.96 -11.09
C LEU A 378 2.04 -23.26 -11.58
N PHE A 379 2.23 -23.40 -12.90
CA PHE A 379 2.92 -24.55 -13.47
C PHE A 379 4.37 -24.68 -12.99
N ILE A 380 5.12 -23.57 -12.96
CA ILE A 380 6.51 -23.56 -12.46
C ILE A 380 6.56 -23.94 -10.97
N VAL A 381 5.68 -23.35 -10.14
CA VAL A 381 5.59 -23.68 -8.71
C VAL A 381 5.28 -25.17 -8.50
N SER A 382 4.39 -25.73 -9.34
CA SER A 382 4.03 -27.15 -9.30
C SER A 382 5.25 -28.05 -9.56
N ILE A 383 6.06 -27.71 -10.56
CA ILE A 383 7.30 -28.45 -10.90
C ILE A 383 8.32 -28.37 -9.76
N ILE A 384 8.51 -27.18 -9.18
CA ILE A 384 9.42 -26.99 -8.04
C ILE A 384 8.95 -27.80 -6.84
N GLY A 385 7.65 -27.78 -6.54
CA GLY A 385 7.04 -28.57 -5.48
C GLY A 385 7.25 -30.07 -5.68
N LEU A 386 7.00 -30.59 -6.89
CA LEU A 386 7.26 -32.00 -7.21
C LEU A 386 8.74 -32.36 -7.03
N SER A 387 9.63 -31.50 -7.52
CA SER A 387 11.08 -31.70 -7.41
C SER A 387 11.52 -31.75 -5.93
N PHE A 388 10.97 -30.87 -5.10
CA PHE A 388 11.23 -30.84 -3.66
C PHE A 388 10.70 -32.11 -2.95
N ILE A 389 9.50 -32.58 -3.29
CA ILE A 389 8.94 -33.83 -2.75
C ILE A 389 9.82 -35.02 -3.12
N THR A 390 10.25 -35.12 -4.39
CA THR A 390 11.15 -36.19 -4.81
C THR A 390 12.50 -36.12 -4.09
N TRP A 391 13.09 -34.93 -3.97
CA TRP A 391 14.33 -34.73 -3.21
C TRP A 391 14.17 -35.15 -1.75
N PHE A 392 13.08 -34.73 -1.10
CA PHE A 392 12.79 -35.05 0.30
C PHE A 392 12.58 -36.56 0.53
N TYR A 393 11.89 -37.23 -0.40
CA TYR A 393 11.73 -38.68 -0.37
C TYR A 393 13.09 -39.40 -0.47
N TRP A 394 13.93 -39.03 -1.44
CA TRP A 394 15.27 -39.61 -1.61
C TRP A 394 16.18 -39.34 -0.41
N ARG A 395 16.13 -38.12 0.13
CA ARG A 395 16.87 -37.71 1.33
C ARG A 395 16.50 -38.60 2.52
N THR A 396 15.21 -38.72 2.82
CA THR A 396 14.71 -39.54 3.93
C THR A 396 15.10 -41.00 3.78
N LYS A 397 14.96 -41.57 2.56
CA LYS A 397 15.36 -42.95 2.27
C LYS A 397 16.86 -43.19 2.48
N SER A 398 17.70 -42.23 2.10
CA SER A 398 19.14 -42.31 2.31
C SER A 398 19.51 -42.28 3.79
N LEU A 399 18.91 -41.38 4.57
CA LEU A 399 19.16 -41.30 6.02
C LEU A 399 18.76 -42.60 6.74
N ASN A 400 17.61 -43.17 6.38
CA ASN A 400 17.14 -44.41 7.00
C ASN A 400 18.09 -45.60 6.75
N ARG A 401 18.75 -45.65 5.58
CA ARG A 401 19.77 -46.68 5.31
C ARG A 401 21.00 -46.52 6.20
N THR A 402 21.50 -45.30 6.37
CA THR A 402 22.63 -45.02 7.25
C THR A 402 22.29 -45.33 8.71
N LEU A 403 21.07 -44.98 9.14
CA LEU A 403 20.61 -45.27 10.50
C LEU A 403 20.51 -46.79 10.74
N ALA A 404 20.03 -47.56 9.77
CA ALA A 404 19.99 -49.02 9.87
C ALA A 404 21.41 -49.62 10.01
N GLN A 405 22.35 -49.16 9.18
CA GLN A 405 23.75 -49.61 9.27
C GLN A 405 24.39 -49.27 10.63
N GLN A 406 24.12 -48.08 11.16
CA GLN A 406 24.61 -47.73 12.50
C GLN A 406 24.02 -48.61 13.59
N LYS A 407 22.71 -48.92 13.51
CA LYS A 407 22.06 -49.83 14.48
C LYS A 407 22.70 -51.21 14.46
N ASP A 408 22.93 -51.78 13.29
CA ASP A 408 23.54 -53.11 13.15
C ASP A 408 24.97 -53.12 13.72
N LEU A 409 25.78 -52.10 13.42
CA LEU A 409 27.14 -51.97 13.97
C LEU A 409 27.13 -51.81 15.50
N THR A 410 26.21 -51.02 16.05
CA THR A 410 26.09 -50.88 17.51
C THR A 410 25.63 -52.16 18.19
N ALA A 411 24.73 -52.93 17.56
CA ALA A 411 24.28 -54.21 18.09
C ALA A 411 25.41 -55.25 18.12
N GLU A 412 26.23 -55.29 17.07
CA GLU A 412 27.41 -56.17 17.01
C GLU A 412 28.46 -55.79 18.05
N ALA A 413 28.74 -54.49 18.22
CA ALA A 413 29.67 -54.00 19.25
C ALA A 413 29.20 -54.36 20.67
N ASN A 414 27.90 -54.19 20.97
CA ASN A 414 27.34 -54.54 22.28
C ASN A 414 27.43 -56.05 22.54
N LYS A 415 27.13 -56.88 21.55
CA LYS A 415 27.23 -58.34 21.68
C LYS A 415 28.68 -58.79 21.96
N ASN A 416 29.65 -58.17 21.30
CA ASN A 416 31.07 -58.47 21.53
C ASN A 416 31.52 -58.03 22.92
N LEU A 417 31.02 -56.90 23.42
CA LEU A 417 31.30 -56.43 24.77
C LEU A 417 30.73 -57.37 25.84
N GLU A 418 29.48 -57.81 25.65
CA GLU A 418 28.82 -58.78 26.54
C GLU A 418 29.60 -60.10 26.59
N HIS A 419 30.02 -60.62 25.43
CA HIS A 419 30.89 -61.80 25.37
C HIS A 419 32.25 -61.61 26.08
N ALA A 420 32.86 -60.44 25.96
CA ALA A 420 34.13 -60.14 26.63
C ALA A 420 33.98 -60.09 28.16
N LEU A 421 32.85 -59.56 28.65
CA LEU A 421 32.53 -59.53 30.08
C LEU A 421 32.31 -60.95 30.63
N ASP A 422 31.52 -61.79 29.94
CA ASP A 422 31.33 -63.19 30.35
C ASP A 422 32.65 -63.97 30.38
N GLN A 423 33.53 -63.75 29.40
CA GLN A 423 34.84 -64.38 29.36
C GLN A 423 35.72 -63.95 30.55
N LYS A 424 35.69 -62.67 30.91
CA LYS A 424 36.40 -62.17 32.09
C LYS A 424 35.91 -62.92 33.34
N ASP A 425 34.62 -63.01 33.58
CA ASP A 425 34.07 -63.59 34.83
C ASP A 425 34.31 -65.11 34.95
N ILE A 426 34.36 -65.82 33.82
CA ILE A 426 34.76 -67.23 33.78
C ILE A 426 36.24 -67.39 34.17
N ILE A 427 37.12 -66.56 33.63
CA ILE A 427 38.56 -66.61 33.93
C ILE A 427 38.83 -66.33 35.41
N TYR A 428 38.16 -65.32 35.98
CA TYR A 428 38.31 -64.99 37.41
C TYR A 428 37.92 -66.17 38.31
N ARG A 429 36.77 -66.81 38.07
CA ARG A 429 36.35 -67.99 38.86
C ARG A 429 37.33 -69.15 38.74
N GLU A 430 37.81 -69.43 37.52
CA GLU A 430 38.77 -70.51 37.28
C GLU A 430 40.11 -70.27 38.01
N LEU A 431 40.59 -69.03 38.07
CA LEU A 431 41.81 -68.68 38.82
C LEU A 431 41.66 -69.00 40.31
N HIS A 432 40.58 -68.58 40.97
CA HIS A 432 40.38 -68.85 42.39
C HIS A 432 40.23 -70.34 42.68
N HIS A 433 39.52 -71.08 41.82
CA HIS A 433 39.44 -72.53 41.93
C HIS A 433 40.82 -73.21 41.81
N ARG A 434 41.69 -72.73 40.92
CA ARG A 434 43.06 -73.25 40.78
C ARG A 434 43.92 -72.97 42.00
N VAL A 435 43.84 -71.77 42.59
CA VAL A 435 44.61 -71.43 43.80
C VAL A 435 44.22 -72.36 44.94
N LYS A 436 42.92 -72.56 45.18
CA LYS A 436 42.42 -73.53 46.16
C LYS A 436 42.97 -74.94 45.89
N ASN A 437 42.90 -75.41 44.65
CA ASN A 437 43.38 -76.75 44.30
C ASN A 437 44.90 -76.89 44.51
N ASN A 438 45.68 -75.85 44.19
CA ASN A 438 47.14 -75.84 44.40
C ASN A 438 47.50 -75.90 45.88
N LEU A 439 46.82 -75.13 46.74
CA LEU A 439 47.04 -75.17 48.19
C LEU A 439 46.64 -76.54 48.78
N ALA A 440 45.52 -77.12 48.33
CA ALA A 440 45.10 -78.46 48.74
C ALA A 440 46.12 -79.55 48.34
N ASN A 441 46.64 -79.49 47.11
CA ASN A 441 47.67 -80.41 46.63
C ASN A 441 48.97 -80.29 47.44
N LEU A 442 49.43 -79.06 47.72
CA LEU A 442 50.61 -78.81 48.54
C LEU A 442 50.43 -79.36 49.96
N SER A 443 49.27 -79.13 50.58
CA SER A 443 48.93 -79.69 51.89
C SER A 443 49.00 -81.23 51.90
N GLY A 444 48.47 -81.86 50.85
CA GLY A 444 48.53 -83.33 50.68
C GLY A 444 49.96 -83.86 50.52
N LEU A 445 50.83 -83.16 49.77
CA LEU A 445 52.24 -83.54 49.63
C LEU A 445 52.99 -83.45 50.96
N ILE A 446 52.77 -82.39 51.74
CA ILE A 446 53.38 -82.23 53.06
C ILE A 446 52.91 -83.32 54.02
N TYR A 447 51.61 -83.65 54.02
CA TYR A 447 51.07 -84.74 54.83
C TYR A 447 51.76 -86.09 54.53
N LEU A 448 52.01 -86.40 53.26
CA LEU A 448 52.73 -87.61 52.86
C LEU A 448 54.18 -87.60 53.34
N GLN A 449 54.87 -86.47 53.24
CA GLN A 449 56.24 -86.32 53.77
C GLN A 449 56.28 -86.47 55.29
N GLU A 450 55.36 -85.84 56.01
CA GLU A 450 55.22 -85.92 57.47
C GLU A 450 55.11 -87.38 57.95
N ARG A 451 54.26 -88.20 57.30
CA ARG A 451 54.11 -89.63 57.66
C ARG A 451 55.37 -90.46 57.42
N SER A 452 56.21 -90.06 56.47
CA SER A 452 57.43 -90.80 56.10
C SER A 452 58.63 -90.54 57.01
N LEU A 453 58.58 -89.50 57.86
CA LEU A 453 59.68 -89.13 58.75
C LEU A 453 59.68 -89.96 60.03
N SER A 454 60.87 -90.15 60.63
CA SER A 454 61.04 -90.82 61.92
C SER A 454 61.31 -89.85 63.08
N SER A 455 61.88 -88.68 62.80
CA SER A 455 62.17 -87.66 63.82
C SER A 455 60.89 -86.95 64.26
N ALA A 456 60.62 -86.93 65.57
CA ALA A 456 59.48 -86.24 66.16
C ALA A 456 59.56 -84.71 65.99
N GLU A 457 60.76 -84.15 65.89
CA GLU A 457 60.98 -82.72 65.63
C GLU A 457 60.66 -82.37 64.17
N ALA A 458 61.12 -83.20 63.22
CA ALA A 458 60.85 -83.00 61.80
C ALA A 458 59.35 -83.22 61.45
N LYS A 459 58.67 -84.16 62.13
CA LYS A 459 57.21 -84.31 62.03
C LYS A 459 56.46 -83.08 62.49
N ARG A 460 56.80 -82.54 63.66
CA ARG A 460 56.18 -81.31 64.18
C ARG A 460 56.37 -80.12 63.24
N ALA A 461 57.57 -79.95 62.68
CA ALA A 461 57.83 -78.88 61.70
C ALA A 461 56.98 -79.01 60.42
N LEU A 462 56.83 -80.22 59.87
CA LEU A 462 55.96 -80.44 58.70
C LEU A 462 54.47 -80.35 59.03
N HIS A 463 54.06 -80.82 60.22
CA HIS A 463 52.70 -80.65 60.71
C HIS A 463 52.31 -79.17 60.80
N ASP A 464 53.18 -78.35 61.38
CA ASP A 464 52.99 -76.90 61.45
C ASP A 464 52.94 -76.24 60.07
N THR A 465 53.80 -76.69 59.15
CA THR A 465 53.77 -76.21 57.76
C THR A 465 52.47 -76.61 57.05
N ARG A 466 51.96 -77.82 57.29
CA ARG A 466 50.68 -78.30 56.74
C ARG A 466 49.53 -77.45 57.24
N ASN A 467 49.46 -77.20 58.55
CA ASN A 467 48.41 -76.38 59.15
C ASN A 467 48.42 -74.94 58.60
N ARG A 468 49.60 -74.36 58.34
CA ARG A 468 49.73 -73.06 57.66
C ARG A 468 49.17 -73.03 56.24
N ILE A 469 49.48 -74.05 55.43
CA ILE A 469 48.94 -74.14 54.07
C ILE A 469 47.41 -74.31 54.10
N GLN A 470 46.89 -75.05 55.07
CA GLN A 470 45.46 -75.20 55.27
C GLN A 470 44.79 -73.90 55.73
N ALA A 471 45.42 -73.15 56.64
CA ALA A 471 44.99 -71.82 57.04
C ALA A 471 44.94 -70.85 55.85
N MET A 472 45.98 -70.83 55.02
CA MET A 472 46.01 -70.03 53.78
C MET A 472 44.88 -70.43 52.82
N SER A 473 44.58 -71.73 52.70
CA SER A 473 43.47 -72.20 51.88
C SER A 473 42.10 -71.81 52.44
N ALA A 474 41.94 -71.75 53.77
CA ALA A 474 40.71 -71.31 54.43
C ALA A 474 40.50 -69.80 54.27
N ILE A 475 41.56 -69.02 54.52
CA ILE A 475 41.64 -67.57 54.26
C ILE A 475 41.25 -67.27 52.81
N HIS A 476 41.90 -67.91 51.85
CA HIS A 476 41.60 -67.71 50.43
C HIS A 476 40.19 -68.20 50.04
N LYS A 477 39.58 -69.13 50.77
CA LYS A 477 38.19 -69.52 50.49
C LYS A 477 37.21 -68.47 51.00
N GLY A 478 37.36 -68.01 52.25
CA GLY A 478 36.46 -67.03 52.85
C GLY A 478 36.43 -65.70 52.09
N LEU A 479 37.59 -65.27 51.57
CA LEU A 479 37.69 -63.99 50.84
C LEU A 479 37.00 -63.95 49.47
N TYR A 480 36.81 -65.09 48.82
CA TYR A 480 36.37 -65.16 47.41
C TYR A 480 35.05 -65.93 47.23
N GLN A 481 34.24 -66.06 48.29
CA GLN A 481 32.91 -66.71 48.26
C GLN A 481 31.75 -65.74 47.98
N THR A 482 32.00 -64.44 47.95
CA THR A 482 31.03 -63.39 47.68
C THR A 482 31.36 -62.65 46.39
N ASP A 483 30.34 -62.42 45.55
CA ASP A 483 30.50 -62.07 44.14
C ASP A 483 31.05 -60.64 43.85
N ASP A 484 31.29 -59.80 44.87
CA ASP A 484 31.62 -58.38 44.60
C ASP A 484 32.34 -57.65 45.75
N ILE A 485 33.60 -58.00 46.04
CA ILE A 485 34.33 -57.37 47.17
C ILE A 485 35.74 -56.91 46.79
N ILE A 486 35.88 -55.60 46.57
CA ILE A 486 37.17 -54.88 46.52
C ILE A 486 37.70 -54.62 47.95
N GLN A 487 36.82 -54.64 48.96
CA GLN A 487 37.07 -54.19 50.34
C GLN A 487 36.39 -55.07 51.39
N ILE A 488 37.15 -55.61 52.36
CA ILE A 488 36.67 -56.56 53.36
C ILE A 488 36.49 -55.88 54.71
N ASP A 489 35.34 -56.10 55.33
CA ASP A 489 35.09 -55.78 56.74
C ASP A 489 35.81 -56.80 57.64
N LEU A 490 36.79 -56.35 58.41
CA LEU A 490 37.68 -57.23 59.16
C LEU A 490 36.96 -57.92 60.34
N GLN A 491 35.96 -57.29 60.95
CA GLN A 491 35.16 -57.90 62.03
C GLN A 491 34.48 -59.16 61.53
N SER A 492 33.63 -59.01 60.50
CA SER A 492 32.83 -60.10 59.94
C SER A 492 33.72 -61.23 59.41
N TYR A 493 34.84 -60.85 58.79
CA TYR A 493 35.78 -61.80 58.22
C TYR A 493 36.53 -62.63 59.28
N LEU A 494 37.03 -62.01 60.35
CA LEU A 494 37.72 -62.74 61.42
C LEU A 494 36.75 -63.61 62.22
N GLU A 495 35.51 -63.18 62.42
CA GLU A 495 34.46 -64.00 63.07
C GLU A 495 34.15 -65.27 62.27
N GLU A 496 34.11 -65.22 60.94
CA GLU A 496 33.87 -66.39 60.09
C GLU A 496 35.11 -67.30 59.99
N LEU A 497 36.29 -66.70 59.90
CA LEU A 497 37.54 -67.43 59.68
C LEU A 497 38.04 -68.14 60.94
N THR A 498 37.96 -67.47 62.10
CA THR A 498 38.57 -67.94 63.35
C THR A 498 38.08 -69.34 63.76
N PRO A 499 36.77 -69.66 63.76
CA PRO A 499 36.29 -71.00 64.10
C PRO A 499 36.90 -72.11 63.22
N SER A 500 37.06 -71.85 61.92
CA SER A 500 37.65 -72.81 60.98
C SER A 500 39.13 -73.04 61.26
N LEU A 501 39.87 -71.98 61.60
CA LEU A 501 41.29 -72.06 61.96
C LEU A 501 41.51 -72.78 63.30
N MET A 502 40.63 -72.54 64.28
CA MET A 502 40.71 -73.18 65.59
C MET A 502 40.68 -74.70 65.50
N THR A 503 39.80 -75.27 64.68
CA THR A 503 39.69 -76.72 64.51
C THR A 503 41.00 -77.41 64.08
N MET A 504 41.95 -76.69 63.48
CA MET A 504 43.22 -77.26 63.01
C MET A 504 44.27 -77.47 64.12
N TYR A 505 44.08 -76.85 65.28
CA TYR A 505 45.04 -76.87 66.40
C TYR A 505 44.44 -77.52 67.67
N THR A 506 43.34 -78.26 67.53
CA THR A 506 42.49 -78.80 68.60
C THR A 506 42.96 -80.14 69.19
N GLU A 507 43.95 -80.11 70.09
CA GLU A 507 44.02 -81.17 71.10
C GLU A 507 43.49 -80.72 72.47
N HIS A 508 43.64 -79.46 72.91
CA HIS A 508 43.27 -79.03 74.29
C HIS A 508 42.68 -77.59 74.43
N THR A 509 41.59 -77.22 73.75
CA THR A 509 41.09 -75.81 73.71
C THR A 509 39.67 -75.56 74.24
N ASP A 510 39.03 -76.53 74.92
CA ASP A 510 37.64 -76.37 75.40
C ASP A 510 37.47 -75.30 76.51
N ASN A 511 38.58 -74.83 77.11
CA ASN A 511 38.60 -73.88 78.23
C ASN A 511 39.11 -72.46 77.86
N VAL A 512 39.27 -72.13 76.57
CA VAL A 512 39.72 -70.79 76.12
C VAL A 512 38.54 -69.97 75.59
N THR A 513 38.33 -68.77 76.14
CA THR A 513 37.34 -67.82 75.64
C THR A 513 38.00 -66.81 74.70
N TRP A 514 37.41 -66.54 73.54
CA TRP A 514 37.93 -65.55 72.59
C TRP A 514 36.93 -64.46 72.27
N THR A 515 37.44 -63.24 72.10
CA THR A 515 36.66 -62.06 71.73
C THR A 515 37.31 -61.35 70.54
N ILE A 516 36.51 -61.04 69.52
CA ILE A 516 36.94 -60.30 68.33
C ILE A 516 36.16 -58.98 68.29
N GLN A 517 36.86 -57.86 68.28
CA GLN A 517 36.30 -56.50 68.27
C GLN A 517 37.13 -55.59 67.37
N CYS A 518 36.91 -55.64 66.07
CA CYS A 518 37.58 -54.90 65.00
C CYS A 518 36.59 -54.11 64.12
N GLU A 519 35.44 -53.70 64.67
CA GLU A 519 34.40 -52.96 63.95
C GLU A 519 34.97 -51.72 63.23
N GLY A 520 34.60 -51.55 61.95
CA GLY A 520 34.96 -50.38 61.15
C GLY A 520 36.34 -50.43 60.48
N ILE A 521 37.13 -51.50 60.67
CA ILE A 521 38.37 -51.70 59.90
C ILE A 521 38.03 -52.37 58.56
N ILE A 522 38.20 -51.61 57.47
CA ILE A 522 37.99 -52.07 56.09
C ILE A 522 39.35 -52.21 55.40
N VAL A 523 39.62 -53.37 54.81
CA VAL A 523 40.92 -53.69 54.19
C VAL A 523 40.72 -54.16 52.74
N GLU A 524 41.55 -53.67 51.81
CA GLU A 524 41.58 -54.17 50.43
C GLU A 524 41.94 -55.65 50.38
N ILE A 525 41.37 -56.40 49.44
CA ILE A 525 41.55 -57.85 49.35
C ILE A 525 43.01 -58.31 49.28
N ASP A 526 43.85 -57.56 48.56
CA ASP A 526 45.28 -57.86 48.41
C ASP A 526 46.05 -57.73 49.74
N LYS A 527 45.55 -56.92 50.68
CA LYS A 527 46.12 -56.72 52.03
C LYS A 527 45.47 -57.62 53.09
N ALA A 528 44.26 -58.11 52.84
CA ALA A 528 43.51 -58.93 53.78
C ALA A 528 44.13 -60.33 53.97
N VAL A 529 44.62 -60.96 52.90
CA VAL A 529 45.29 -62.27 52.97
C VAL A 529 46.52 -62.25 53.91
N PRO A 530 47.53 -61.38 53.70
CA PRO A 530 48.69 -61.32 54.58
C PRO A 530 48.32 -60.88 56.01
N LEU A 531 47.37 -59.96 56.19
CA LEU A 531 46.91 -59.55 57.52
C LEU A 531 46.26 -60.71 58.29
N ALA A 532 45.40 -61.48 57.62
CA ALA A 532 44.78 -62.66 58.21
C ALA A 532 45.81 -63.73 58.60
N MET A 533 46.87 -63.88 57.80
CA MET A 533 47.99 -64.76 58.11
C MET A 533 48.76 -64.31 59.34
N ILE A 534 49.05 -63.00 59.48
CA ILE A 534 49.70 -62.44 60.68
C ILE A 534 48.87 -62.74 61.93
N ILE A 535 47.58 -62.42 61.90
CA ILE A 535 46.67 -62.64 63.03
C ILE A 535 46.60 -64.14 63.36
N ASN A 536 46.48 -65.01 62.34
CA ASN A 536 46.46 -66.46 62.55
C ASN A 536 47.74 -66.97 63.22
N GLU A 537 48.92 -66.50 62.82
CA GLU A 537 50.18 -66.89 63.49
C GLU A 537 50.25 -66.41 64.94
N MET A 538 49.75 -65.20 65.22
CA MET A 538 49.67 -64.68 66.59
C MET A 538 48.72 -65.53 67.44
N LEU A 539 47.52 -65.82 66.95
CA LEU A 539 46.55 -66.69 67.62
C LEU A 539 47.11 -68.10 67.83
N THR A 540 47.77 -68.66 66.82
CA THR A 540 48.42 -69.99 66.91
C THR A 540 49.52 -70.01 67.97
N ASN A 541 50.31 -68.94 68.07
CA ASN A 541 51.34 -68.82 69.11
C ASN A 541 50.72 -68.73 70.50
N SER A 542 49.66 -67.93 70.69
CA SER A 542 48.94 -67.87 71.96
C SER A 542 48.40 -69.26 72.35
N LEU A 543 47.78 -69.99 71.43
CA LEU A 543 47.27 -71.35 71.72
C LEU A 543 48.36 -72.36 72.06
N LYS A 544 49.52 -72.29 71.41
CA LYS A 544 50.62 -73.25 71.63
C LYS A 544 51.43 -73.01 72.89
N TYR A 545 51.52 -71.76 73.34
CA TYR A 545 52.50 -71.35 74.36
C TYR A 545 51.88 -70.65 75.58
N ALA A 546 50.65 -70.13 75.50
CA ALA A 546 50.03 -69.39 76.61
C ALA A 546 49.22 -70.26 77.58
N PHE A 547 48.80 -71.46 77.16
CA PHE A 547 47.86 -72.31 77.88
C PHE A 547 48.37 -73.76 77.98
N ASP A 548 48.49 -74.26 79.21
CA ASP A 548 48.73 -75.69 79.53
C ASP A 548 47.39 -76.44 79.72
N GLU A 549 47.42 -77.78 79.78
CA GLU A 549 46.25 -78.70 79.67
C GLU A 549 45.05 -78.41 80.59
N ASP A 550 45.20 -77.63 81.68
CA ASP A 550 44.14 -77.36 82.68
C ASP A 550 43.85 -75.88 82.94
N ARG A 551 44.37 -74.94 82.13
CA ARG A 551 44.20 -73.50 82.36
C ARG A 551 43.02 -72.90 81.57
N GLU A 552 42.12 -72.19 82.26
CA GLU A 552 41.17 -71.27 81.61
C GLU A 552 41.92 -70.03 81.08
N GLY A 553 41.66 -69.66 79.83
CA GLY A 553 42.41 -68.62 79.12
C GLY A 553 41.54 -67.67 78.33
N ILE A 554 42.02 -66.44 78.12
CA ILE A 554 41.34 -65.43 77.30
C ILE A 554 42.29 -64.97 76.19
N ILE A 555 41.81 -65.07 74.95
CA ILE A 555 42.46 -64.45 73.79
C ILE A 555 41.57 -63.33 73.25
N GLU A 556 42.13 -62.16 73.03
CA GLU A 556 41.38 -61.01 72.56
C GLU A 556 42.05 -60.39 71.34
N VAL A 557 41.25 -60.17 70.28
CA VAL A 557 41.65 -59.41 69.09
C VAL A 557 40.83 -58.14 69.07
N LYS A 558 41.49 -57.00 69.27
CA LYS A 558 40.87 -55.67 69.25
C LYS A 558 41.44 -54.84 68.12
N GLY A 559 40.56 -54.20 67.37
CA GLY A 559 40.90 -53.29 66.30
C GLY A 559 40.27 -51.92 66.58
N LYS A 560 41.01 -50.85 66.33
CA LYS A 560 40.48 -49.50 66.35
C LYS A 560 41.00 -48.70 65.15
N VAL A 561 40.11 -47.91 64.56
CA VAL A 561 40.49 -46.89 63.59
C VAL A 561 40.98 -45.66 64.36
N ILE A 562 42.22 -45.23 64.11
CA ILE A 562 42.80 -44.05 64.76
C ILE A 562 42.41 -42.78 63.97
N ASN A 563 42.47 -42.84 62.64
CA ASN A 563 41.92 -41.85 61.71
C ASN A 563 41.64 -42.53 60.35
N GLU A 564 41.19 -41.79 59.33
CA GLU A 564 40.82 -42.35 58.01
C GLU A 564 41.89 -43.24 57.36
N ASN A 565 43.16 -43.07 57.74
CA ASN A 565 44.31 -43.68 57.09
C ASN A 565 45.20 -44.52 58.04
N THR A 566 44.81 -44.65 59.31
CA THR A 566 45.55 -45.42 60.31
C THR A 566 44.61 -46.25 61.16
N TRP A 567 44.98 -47.52 61.33
CA TRP A 567 44.31 -48.43 62.25
C TRP A 567 45.34 -49.16 63.09
N GLU A 568 44.90 -49.60 64.26
CA GLU A 568 45.68 -50.41 65.18
C GLU A 568 44.90 -51.68 65.51
N ILE A 569 45.56 -52.83 65.40
CA ILE A 569 45.04 -54.12 65.83
C ILE A 569 45.93 -54.65 66.93
N THR A 570 45.35 -55.02 68.05
CA THR A 570 46.02 -55.69 69.16
C THR A 570 45.55 -57.14 69.26
N VAL A 571 46.48 -58.07 69.34
CA VAL A 571 46.23 -59.47 69.69
C VAL A 571 46.84 -59.72 71.06
N SER A 572 46.01 -60.07 72.04
CA SER A 572 46.43 -60.25 73.42
C SER A 572 45.96 -61.58 74.01
N ASP A 573 46.78 -62.14 74.89
CA ASP A 573 46.47 -63.33 75.68
C ASP A 573 46.90 -63.15 77.13
N ASP A 574 46.26 -63.85 78.07
CA ASP A 574 46.63 -63.84 79.48
C ASP A 574 47.75 -64.85 79.82
N GLY A 575 48.52 -65.30 78.84
CA GLY A 575 49.68 -66.17 79.00
C GLY A 575 50.83 -65.58 79.83
N PRO A 576 51.85 -66.38 80.17
CA PRO A 576 53.06 -65.89 80.84
C PRO A 576 53.88 -64.91 79.96
N GLY A 577 53.53 -64.77 78.68
CA GLY A 577 54.22 -63.98 77.68
C GLY A 577 55.55 -64.59 77.21
N LEU A 578 56.26 -63.87 76.36
CA LEU A 578 57.57 -64.29 75.83
C LEU A 578 58.66 -64.33 76.93
N PRO A 579 59.51 -65.37 76.99
CA PRO A 579 60.68 -65.43 77.86
C PRO A 579 61.65 -64.25 77.64
N GLU A 580 62.31 -63.76 78.69
CA GLU A 580 63.26 -62.61 78.63
C GLU A 580 64.41 -62.79 77.60
N GLU A 581 64.68 -64.03 77.18
CA GLU A 581 65.76 -64.41 76.25
C GLU A 581 65.36 -64.32 74.76
N VAL A 582 64.09 -64.03 74.44
CA VAL A 582 63.61 -63.95 73.05
C VAL A 582 63.85 -62.56 72.47
N ASP A 583 64.90 -62.41 71.65
CA ASP A 583 65.10 -61.22 70.81
C ASP A 583 64.17 -61.28 69.59
N LEU A 584 63.12 -60.44 69.61
CA LEU A 584 62.16 -60.27 68.51
C LEU A 584 62.84 -59.94 67.16
N LYS A 585 64.05 -59.37 67.16
CA LYS A 585 64.77 -58.97 65.95
C LYS A 585 65.70 -60.03 65.38
N ASN A 586 66.31 -60.90 66.20
CA ASN A 586 67.43 -61.74 65.72
C ASN A 586 67.32 -63.25 65.98
N ASN A 587 66.39 -63.75 66.80
CA ASN A 587 66.37 -65.18 67.11
C ASN A 587 64.97 -65.75 67.34
N THR A 588 64.21 -65.88 66.25
CA THR A 588 62.79 -66.20 66.35
C THR A 588 62.38 -67.41 65.51
N THR A 589 61.38 -68.13 66.01
CA THR A 589 60.76 -69.28 65.36
C THR A 589 60.22 -68.89 63.98
N LEU A 590 59.98 -69.88 63.10
CA LEU A 590 59.49 -69.63 61.75
C LEU A 590 58.18 -68.82 61.72
N GLY A 591 57.30 -68.97 62.72
CA GLY A 591 56.03 -68.21 62.80
C GLY A 591 56.24 -66.72 63.06
N MET A 592 57.19 -66.38 63.93
CA MET A 592 57.53 -64.98 64.19
C MET A 592 58.25 -64.32 63.02
N LYS A 593 59.09 -65.07 62.27
CA LYS A 593 59.65 -64.60 60.99
C LYS A 593 58.55 -64.29 59.97
N LEU A 594 57.50 -65.12 59.91
CA LEU A 594 56.37 -64.89 59.01
C LEU A 594 55.57 -63.65 59.40
N ILE A 595 55.30 -63.45 60.70
CA ILE A 595 54.68 -62.22 61.23
C ILE A 595 55.50 -61.00 60.81
N HIS A 596 56.83 -61.05 60.96
CA HIS A 596 57.70 -59.93 60.62
C HIS A 596 57.70 -59.62 59.12
N VAL A 597 57.92 -60.61 58.25
CA VAL A 597 57.96 -60.42 56.80
C VAL A 597 56.63 -59.91 56.26
N LEU A 598 55.50 -60.49 56.69
CA LEU A 598 54.18 -60.03 56.25
C LEU A 598 53.83 -58.64 56.81
N SER A 599 54.32 -58.31 58.01
CA SER A 599 54.16 -56.96 58.55
C SER A 599 54.96 -55.94 57.75
N GLU A 600 56.18 -56.26 57.32
CA GLU A 600 56.98 -55.41 56.43
C GLU A 600 56.33 -55.25 55.05
N ASP A 601 55.86 -56.33 54.42
CA ASP A 601 55.15 -56.30 53.13
C ASP A 601 53.90 -55.41 53.17
N LEU A 602 53.28 -55.31 54.35
CA LEU A 602 52.11 -54.45 54.59
C LEU A 602 52.46 -53.07 55.15
N GLY A 603 53.73 -52.78 55.45
CA GLY A 603 54.13 -51.55 56.15
C GLY A 603 53.52 -51.38 57.55
N ILE A 604 53.25 -52.49 58.23
CA ILE A 604 52.72 -52.52 59.60
C ILE A 604 53.89 -52.45 60.59
N GLN A 605 53.81 -51.49 61.52
CA GLN A 605 54.72 -51.43 62.65
C GLN A 605 54.26 -52.39 63.74
N LEU A 606 55.11 -53.36 64.07
CA LEU A 606 54.88 -54.37 65.10
C LEU A 606 55.52 -53.96 66.43
N GLU A 607 54.71 -53.92 67.49
CA GLU A 607 55.15 -53.70 68.88
C GLU A 607 54.69 -54.88 69.75
N TYR A 608 55.47 -55.22 70.78
CA TYR A 608 55.13 -56.26 71.76
C TYR A 608 55.28 -55.70 73.18
N ASN A 609 54.30 -55.99 74.04
CA ASN A 609 54.32 -55.61 75.44
C ASN A 609 53.80 -56.75 76.33
N ASN A 610 54.33 -56.88 77.55
CA ASN A 610 53.89 -57.83 78.56
C ASN A 610 53.80 -57.15 79.94
N ASN A 611 52.61 -57.08 80.52
CA ASN A 611 52.36 -56.43 81.80
C ASN A 611 51.97 -57.45 82.89
N GLU A 612 52.84 -58.42 83.23
CA GLU A 612 52.72 -59.50 84.25
C GLU A 612 51.41 -60.36 84.27
N SER A 613 50.39 -59.96 83.52
CA SER A 613 49.01 -60.46 83.52
C SER A 613 48.40 -60.49 82.11
N LEU A 614 49.03 -59.83 81.13
CA LEU A 614 48.57 -59.79 79.75
C LEU A 614 49.75 -59.61 78.79
N SER A 615 49.89 -60.54 77.84
CA SER A 615 50.77 -60.46 76.69
C SER A 615 50.03 -59.79 75.53
N THR A 616 50.63 -58.82 74.85
CA THR A 616 49.96 -58.07 73.77
C THR A 616 50.91 -57.75 72.63
N PHE A 617 50.52 -58.16 71.42
CA PHE A 617 51.09 -57.69 70.17
C PHE A 617 50.22 -56.58 69.60
N THR A 618 50.86 -55.49 69.16
CA THR A 618 50.19 -54.34 68.55
C THR A 618 50.70 -54.17 67.12
N LEU A 619 49.77 -54.20 66.16
CA LEU A 619 49.95 -53.99 64.74
C LEU A 619 49.42 -52.60 64.38
N LYS A 620 50.31 -51.66 64.04
CA LYS A 620 49.93 -50.31 63.61
C LYS A 620 50.14 -50.15 62.12
N TYR A 621 49.07 -49.84 61.40
CA TYR A 621 49.13 -49.55 59.96
C TYR A 621 48.93 -48.06 59.70
N SER A 622 49.71 -47.51 58.75
CA SER A 622 49.55 -46.15 58.22
C SER A 622 49.74 -46.15 56.71
N THR A 623 48.83 -45.52 55.96
CA THR A 623 49.02 -45.32 54.52
C THR A 623 50.17 -44.38 54.17
N GLU A 624 50.67 -43.57 55.12
CA GLU A 624 51.79 -42.64 54.90
C GLU A 624 53.18 -43.32 54.92
N ASN A 625 53.29 -44.56 55.43
CA ASN A 625 54.56 -45.30 55.52
C ASN A 625 54.80 -46.30 54.37
N ASN A 626 53.85 -46.44 53.43
CA ASN A 626 53.95 -47.36 52.28
C ASN A 626 54.18 -46.59 50.97
N GLY A 627 55.32 -45.89 50.89
CA GLY A 627 55.82 -45.21 49.70
C GLY A 627 56.96 -45.98 49.04
#